data_AF-A0A2V9ZH30-F1
#
_entry.id   AF-A0A2V9ZH30-F1
#
_cell.length_a   1.000
_cell.length_b   1.000
_cell.length_c   1.000
_cell.angle_alpha   90.00
_cell.angle_beta   90.00
_cell.angle_gamma   90.00
#
_symmetry.space_group_name_H-M   'P 1'
#
loop_
_entity.id
_entity.type
_entity.pdbx_description
1 polymer ?
#
loop_
_entity_poly.entity_id
_entity_poly.type
_entity_poly.pdbx_seq_one_letter_code
_entity_poly.pdbx_strand_id
1 'polypeptide(L)'
;MAATMINLRKNADAYWVLYSERRQIRDLYMLLLLMMTSLALFASCWLALHLSKQVTKPVEALADAMEAIASGDYAHRVKESATEELGELVRSFNHMAADLEDSRRAVEHSTVQLSAANSALEARCGELETMLETIPNGVATLDVDRRIVLANRALSEMMDPGGQRPFY
;
A
#
# COMPACT_ATOMS: atom_id res chain seq x y z
N MET A 1 -4.55 1.71 96.79
CA MET A 1 -3.27 1.58 96.05
C MET A 1 -3.10 0.20 95.42
N ALA A 2 -3.31 -0.91 96.15
CA ALA A 2 -3.20 -2.27 95.60
C ALA A 2 -4.20 -2.55 94.45
N ALA A 3 -5.46 -2.12 94.58
CA ALA A 3 -6.47 -2.29 93.52
C ALA A 3 -6.11 -1.52 92.23
N THR A 4 -5.51 -0.34 92.36
CA THR A 4 -5.06 0.48 91.23
C THR A 4 -3.92 -0.17 90.47
N MET A 5 -2.95 -0.77 91.18
CA MET A 5 -1.84 -1.52 90.58
C MET A 5 -2.30 -2.80 89.86
N ILE A 6 -3.30 -3.50 90.39
CA ILE A 6 -3.85 -4.71 89.76
C ILE A 6 -4.59 -4.36 88.46
N ASN A 7 -5.35 -3.26 88.44
CA ASN A 7 -6.05 -2.80 87.24
C ASN A 7 -5.07 -2.28 86.18
N LEU A 8 -3.98 -1.62 86.57
CA LEU A 8 -2.95 -1.15 85.64
C LEU A 8 -2.23 -2.30 84.94
N ARG A 9 -1.94 -3.39 85.68
CA ARG A 9 -1.31 -4.58 85.13
C ARG A 9 -2.23 -5.35 84.18
N LYS A 10 -3.51 -5.53 84.56
CA LYS A 10 -4.53 -6.13 83.67
C LYS A 10 -4.72 -5.34 82.37
N ASN A 11 -4.72 -4.01 82.45
CA ASN A 11 -4.83 -3.18 81.27
C ASN A 11 -3.57 -3.28 80.39
N ALA A 12 -2.37 -3.26 80.98
CA ALA A 12 -1.11 -3.45 80.26
C ALA A 12 -1.08 -4.80 79.51
N ASP A 13 -1.54 -5.88 80.14
CA ASP A 13 -1.61 -7.21 79.51
C ASP A 13 -2.65 -7.23 78.36
N ALA A 14 -3.79 -6.55 78.53
CA ALA A 14 -4.81 -6.42 77.48
C ALA A 14 -4.32 -5.60 76.26
N TYR A 15 -3.45 -4.59 76.46
CA TYR A 15 -2.84 -3.84 75.36
C TYR A 15 -1.96 -4.72 74.47
N TRP A 16 -1.19 -5.64 75.06
CA TRP A 16 -0.33 -6.55 74.30
C TRP A 16 -1.11 -7.52 73.42
N VAL A 17 -2.26 -8.00 73.90
CA VAL A 17 -3.15 -8.88 73.13
C VAL A 17 -3.78 -8.12 71.94
N LEU A 18 -4.28 -6.90 72.15
CA LEU A 18 -4.86 -6.06 71.08
C LEU A 18 -3.83 -5.62 70.03
N TYR A 19 -2.57 -5.41 70.42
CA TYR A 19 -1.49 -5.10 69.47
C TYR A 19 -1.14 -6.30 68.57
N SER A 20 -1.23 -7.52 69.10
CA SER A 20 -0.91 -8.74 68.36
C SER A 20 -1.94 -9.10 67.26
N GLU A 21 -3.23 -8.78 67.46
CA GLU A 21 -4.29 -9.03 66.46
C GLU A 21 -4.20 -8.08 65.25
N ARG A 22 -3.80 -6.82 65.45
CA ARG A 22 -3.70 -5.83 64.35
C ARG A 22 -2.63 -6.21 63.32
N ARG A 23 -1.58 -6.90 63.74
CA ARG A 23 -0.51 -7.36 62.83
C ARG A 23 -1.03 -8.38 61.83
N GLN A 24 -1.81 -9.37 62.29
CA GLN A 24 -2.38 -10.40 61.43
C GLN A 24 -3.37 -9.81 60.42
N ILE A 25 -4.22 -8.87 60.86
CA ILE A 25 -5.17 -8.17 59.99
C ILE A 25 -4.42 -7.36 58.92
N ARG A 26 -3.40 -6.59 59.31
CA ARG A 26 -2.58 -5.82 58.37
C ARG A 26 -1.89 -6.74 57.35
N ASP A 27 -1.29 -7.83 57.80
CA ASP A 27 -0.54 -8.73 56.93
C ASP A 27 -1.50 -9.45 55.93
N LEU A 28 -2.73 -9.78 56.35
CA LEU A 28 -3.79 -10.26 55.45
C LEU A 28 -4.19 -9.21 54.39
N TYR A 29 -4.40 -7.96 54.79
CA TYR A 29 -4.71 -6.87 53.85
C TYR A 29 -3.55 -6.60 52.88
N MET A 30 -2.30 -6.63 53.35
CA MET A 30 -1.12 -6.48 52.50
C MET A 30 -0.98 -7.64 51.51
N LEU A 31 -1.25 -8.88 51.94
CA LEU A 31 -1.24 -10.06 51.06
C LEU A 31 -2.33 -9.94 49.98
N LEU A 32 -3.56 -9.55 50.36
CA LEU A 32 -4.66 -9.36 49.43
C LEU A 32 -4.36 -8.25 48.43
N LEU A 33 -3.81 -7.13 48.89
CA LEU A 33 -3.40 -6.02 48.03
C LEU A 33 -2.32 -6.49 47.05
N LEU A 34 -1.30 -7.21 47.52
CA LEU A 34 -0.22 -7.72 46.68
C LEU A 34 -0.71 -8.75 45.64
N MET A 35 -1.65 -9.62 46.01
CA MET A 35 -2.33 -10.54 45.09
C MET A 35 -3.10 -9.77 44.01
N MET A 36 -3.91 -8.79 44.41
CA MET A 36 -4.68 -7.95 43.48
C MET A 36 -3.78 -7.17 42.52
N THR A 37 -2.72 -6.53 43.02
CA THR A 37 -1.77 -5.79 42.17
C THR A 37 -1.03 -6.73 41.22
N SER A 38 -0.61 -7.91 41.71
CA SER A 38 0.08 -8.89 40.87
C SER A 38 -0.84 -9.41 39.76
N LEU A 39 -2.11 -9.70 40.08
CA LEU A 39 -3.11 -10.13 39.12
C LEU A 39 -3.40 -9.03 38.08
N ALA A 40 -3.52 -7.77 38.52
CA ALA A 40 -3.74 -6.64 37.63
C ALA A 40 -2.55 -6.44 36.66
N LEU A 41 -1.31 -6.54 37.15
CA LEU A 41 -0.11 -6.47 36.31
C LEU A 41 -0.07 -7.63 35.30
N PHE A 42 -0.39 -8.84 35.74
CA PHE A 42 -0.43 -10.01 34.87
C PHE A 42 -1.50 -9.87 33.78
N ALA A 43 -2.71 -9.46 34.16
CA ALA A 43 -3.81 -9.22 33.22
C ALA A 43 -3.49 -8.09 32.22
N SER A 44 -2.86 -7.01 32.69
CA SER A 44 -2.42 -5.90 31.83
C SER A 44 -1.36 -6.35 30.81
N CYS A 45 -0.35 -7.11 31.25
CA CYS A 45 0.67 -7.64 30.35
C CYS A 45 0.08 -8.62 29.34
N TRP A 46 -0.80 -9.52 29.79
CA TRP A 46 -1.52 -10.45 28.93
C TRP A 46 -2.34 -9.71 27.86
N LEU A 47 -3.13 -8.70 28.27
CA LEU A 47 -3.95 -7.91 27.38
C LEU A 47 -3.11 -7.13 26.37
N ALA A 48 -2.00 -6.52 26.80
CA ALA A 48 -1.10 -5.80 25.92
C ALA A 48 -0.49 -6.72 24.83
N LEU A 49 -0.02 -7.91 25.23
CA LEU A 49 0.51 -8.90 24.28
C LEU A 49 -0.57 -9.41 23.33
N HIS A 50 -1.80 -9.60 23.82
CA HIS A 50 -2.92 -10.04 23.02
C HIS A 50 -3.33 -8.99 21.98
N LEU A 51 -3.44 -7.73 22.40
CA LEU A 51 -3.81 -6.61 21.54
C LEU A 51 -2.74 -6.32 20.47
N SER A 52 -1.46 -6.41 20.84
CA SER A 52 -0.35 -6.29 19.89
C SER A 52 -0.42 -7.36 18.78
N LYS A 53 -0.79 -8.60 19.12
CA LYS A 53 -0.93 -9.69 18.14
C LYS A 53 -2.18 -9.54 17.26
N GLN A 54 -3.30 -9.05 17.81
CA GLN A 54 -4.57 -8.97 17.07
C GLN A 54 -4.70 -7.70 16.23
N VAL A 55 -4.13 -6.57 16.66
CA VAL A 55 -4.33 -5.27 16.02
C VAL A 55 -3.02 -4.71 15.46
N THR A 56 -1.97 -4.61 16.27
CA THR A 56 -0.74 -3.94 15.84
C THR A 56 -0.05 -4.67 14.68
N LYS A 57 0.16 -5.99 14.81
CA LYS A 57 0.85 -6.77 13.76
C LYS A 57 0.15 -6.74 12.39
N PRO A 58 -1.17 -6.94 12.29
CA PRO A 58 -1.83 -6.89 10.98
C PRO A 58 -1.91 -5.47 10.40
N VAL A 59 -1.99 -4.43 11.24
CA VAL A 59 -1.93 -3.04 10.78
C VAL A 59 -0.56 -2.70 10.19
N GLU A 60 0.51 -3.15 10.83
CA GLU A 60 1.88 -3.03 10.31
C GLU A 60 2.05 -3.77 8.99
N ALA A 61 1.57 -5.02 8.91
CA ALA A 61 1.59 -5.78 7.65
C ALA A 61 0.77 -5.12 6.52
N LEU A 62 -0.33 -4.45 6.85
CA LEU A 62 -1.12 -3.69 5.89
C LEU A 62 -0.38 -2.44 5.41
N ALA A 63 0.34 -1.75 6.31
CA ALA A 63 1.17 -0.60 5.96
C ALA A 63 2.31 -1.01 5.01
N ASP A 64 3.00 -2.11 5.32
CA ASP A 64 4.07 -2.65 4.48
C ASP A 64 3.54 -3.02 3.09
N ALA A 65 2.37 -3.66 3.02
CA ALA A 65 1.74 -4.01 1.75
C ALA A 65 1.32 -2.78 0.93
N MET A 66 0.85 -1.71 1.57
CA MET A 66 0.54 -0.45 0.90
C MET A 66 1.80 0.17 0.28
N GLU A 67 2.93 0.14 0.99
CA GLU A 67 4.20 0.62 0.47
C GLU A 67 4.71 -0.23 -0.70
N ALA A 68 4.56 -1.56 -0.62
CA ALA A 68 4.89 -2.47 -1.71
C ALA A 68 4.09 -2.15 -2.99
N ILE A 69 2.78 -1.97 -2.87
CA ILE A 69 1.92 -1.56 -4.00
C ILE A 69 2.33 -0.20 -4.56
N ALA A 70 2.66 0.77 -3.69
CA ALA A 70 3.11 2.10 -4.12
C ALA A 70 4.45 2.04 -4.89
N SER A 71 5.31 1.08 -4.56
CA SER A 71 6.56 0.81 -5.28
C SER A 71 6.40 0.06 -6.60
N GLY A 72 5.19 -0.41 -6.92
CA GLY A 72 4.85 -1.14 -8.15
C GLY A 72 4.75 -2.66 -7.99
N ASP A 73 4.90 -3.21 -6.78
CA ASP A 73 4.63 -4.62 -6.50
C ASP A 73 3.13 -4.83 -6.20
N TYR A 74 2.34 -4.92 -7.27
CA TYR A 74 0.90 -5.13 -7.18
C TYR A 74 0.51 -6.57 -6.83
N ALA A 75 1.45 -7.51 -6.75
CA ALA A 75 1.17 -8.92 -6.44
C ALA A 75 1.14 -9.20 -4.93
N HIS A 76 1.62 -8.26 -4.11
CA HIS A 76 1.63 -8.40 -2.66
C HIS A 76 0.20 -8.48 -2.10
N ARG A 77 -0.03 -9.38 -1.14
CA ARG A 77 -1.33 -9.57 -0.48
C ARG A 77 -1.15 -9.71 1.02
N VAL A 78 -2.06 -9.11 1.77
CA VAL A 78 -2.07 -9.20 3.24
C VAL A 78 -2.89 -10.40 3.67
N LYS A 79 -2.35 -11.19 4.60
CA LYS A 79 -3.04 -12.36 5.16
C LYS A 79 -4.22 -11.90 6.01
N GLU A 80 -5.37 -12.57 5.86
CA GLU A 80 -6.56 -12.25 6.64
C GLU A 80 -6.30 -12.34 8.15
N SER A 81 -6.83 -11.33 8.85
CA SER A 81 -6.61 -11.11 10.28
C SER A 81 -7.71 -11.75 11.14
N ALA A 82 -7.43 -11.96 12.43
CA ALA A 82 -8.31 -12.72 13.32
C ALA A 82 -9.56 -11.97 13.79
N THR A 83 -9.58 -10.63 13.70
CA THR A 83 -10.72 -9.79 14.09
C THR A 83 -11.60 -9.50 12.88
N GLU A 84 -12.92 -9.52 13.04
CA GLU A 84 -13.89 -9.42 11.93
C GLU A 84 -13.73 -8.11 11.14
N GLU A 85 -13.66 -6.98 11.84
CA GLU A 85 -13.56 -5.64 11.24
C GLU A 85 -12.21 -5.45 10.52
N LEU A 86 -11.12 -5.94 11.10
CA LEU A 86 -9.79 -5.85 10.50
C LEU A 86 -9.66 -6.80 9.30
N GLY A 87 -10.31 -7.96 9.36
CA GLY A 87 -10.44 -8.87 8.23
C GLY A 87 -11.20 -8.24 7.06
N GLU A 88 -12.28 -7.50 7.33
CA GLU A 88 -13.01 -6.77 6.29
C GLU A 88 -12.16 -5.70 5.61
N LEU A 89 -11.38 -4.94 6.39
CA LEU A 89 -10.44 -3.96 5.85
C LEU A 89 -9.37 -4.62 4.97
N VAL A 90 -8.78 -5.72 5.43
CA VAL A 90 -7.78 -6.49 4.66
C VAL A 90 -8.37 -7.04 3.36
N ARG A 91 -9.60 -7.55 3.39
CA ARG A 91 -10.29 -8.03 2.17
C ARG A 91 -10.52 -6.89 1.18
N SER A 92 -11.01 -5.75 1.64
CA SER A 92 -11.23 -4.56 0.81
C SER A 92 -9.93 -4.06 0.19
N PHE A 93 -8.85 -4.04 0.96
CA PHE A 93 -7.52 -3.69 0.47
C PHE A 93 -7.02 -4.68 -0.60
N ASN A 94 -7.12 -5.98 -0.35
CA ASN A 94 -6.68 -7.00 -1.31
C ASN A 94 -7.50 -6.95 -2.63
N HIS A 95 -8.79 -6.60 -2.56
CA HIS A 95 -9.62 -6.38 -3.75
C HIS A 95 -9.12 -5.18 -4.55
N MET A 96 -8.88 -4.04 -3.90
CA MET A 96 -8.33 -2.85 -4.55
C MET A 96 -6.96 -3.14 -5.18
N ALA A 97 -6.10 -3.92 -4.51
CA ALA A 97 -4.80 -4.33 -5.04
C ALA A 97 -4.95 -5.17 -6.33
N ALA A 98 -5.90 -6.11 -6.36
CA ALA A 98 -6.21 -6.90 -7.55
C ALA A 98 -6.74 -6.04 -8.71
N ASP A 99 -7.66 -5.12 -8.43
CA ASP A 99 -8.19 -4.23 -9.47
C ASP A 99 -7.09 -3.34 -10.09
N LEU A 100 -6.14 -2.89 -9.26
CA LEU A 100 -5.01 -2.09 -9.71
C LEU A 100 -4.04 -2.90 -10.59
N GLU A 101 -3.77 -4.14 -10.22
CA GLU A 101 -2.96 -5.08 -10.99
C GLU A 101 -3.59 -5.34 -12.38
N ASP A 102 -4.90 -5.56 -12.43
CA ASP A 102 -5.61 -5.82 -13.69
C ASP A 102 -5.70 -4.57 -14.57
N SER A 103 -5.94 -3.40 -13.97
CA SER A 103 -5.91 -2.11 -14.69
C SER A 103 -4.53 -1.86 -15.31
N ARG A 104 -3.45 -2.14 -14.56
CA ARG A 104 -2.09 -1.99 -15.06
C ARG A 104 -1.82 -2.92 -16.25
N ARG A 105 -2.23 -4.19 -16.17
CA ARG A 105 -2.13 -5.15 -17.28
C ARG A 105 -2.91 -4.70 -18.52
N ALA A 106 -4.11 -4.15 -18.34
CA ALA A 106 -4.91 -3.64 -19.44
C ALA A 106 -4.23 -2.46 -20.15
N VAL A 107 -3.61 -1.55 -19.39
CA VAL A 107 -2.83 -0.43 -19.95
C VAL A 107 -1.62 -0.96 -20.71
N GLU A 108 -0.86 -1.89 -20.13
CA GLU A 108 0.31 -2.49 -20.79
C GLU A 108 -0.08 -3.17 -22.11
N HIS A 109 -1.14 -3.98 -22.10
CA HIS A 109 -1.64 -4.62 -23.32
C HIS A 109 -2.06 -3.60 -24.38
N SER A 110 -2.71 -2.50 -23.99
CA SER A 110 -3.09 -1.42 -24.90
C SER A 110 -1.87 -0.72 -25.48
N THR A 111 -0.81 -0.49 -24.70
CA THR A 111 0.44 0.11 -25.21
C THR A 111 1.14 -0.78 -26.22
N VAL A 112 1.16 -2.11 -25.99
CA VAL A 112 1.71 -3.08 -26.94
C VAL A 112 0.93 -3.09 -28.24
N GLN A 113 -0.40 -3.10 -28.16
CA GLN A 113 -1.26 -3.02 -29.36
C GLN A 113 -1.05 -1.73 -30.14
N LEU A 114 -0.97 -0.60 -29.45
CA LEU A 114 -0.77 0.70 -30.08
C LEU A 114 0.60 0.76 -30.78
N SER A 115 1.65 0.25 -30.14
CA SER A 115 2.98 0.15 -30.75
C SER A 115 2.97 -0.73 -32.00
N ALA A 116 2.32 -1.90 -31.94
CA ALA A 116 2.23 -2.81 -33.08
C ALA A 116 1.44 -2.18 -34.25
N ALA A 117 0.34 -1.49 -33.95
CA ALA A 117 -0.45 -0.79 -34.94
C ALA A 117 0.33 0.36 -35.60
N ASN A 118 1.11 1.12 -34.81
CA ASN A 118 1.90 2.23 -35.33
C ASN A 118 3.01 1.73 -36.27
N SER A 119 3.74 0.67 -35.89
CA SER A 119 4.74 0.05 -36.76
C SER A 119 4.14 -0.51 -38.06
N ALA A 120 2.93 -1.06 -38.01
CA ALA A 120 2.22 -1.52 -39.20
C ALA A 120 1.83 -0.34 -40.13
N LEU A 121 1.45 0.80 -39.55
CA LEU A 121 1.14 2.01 -40.31
C LEU A 121 2.40 2.57 -40.99
N GLU A 122 3.52 2.64 -40.28
CA GLU A 122 4.80 3.08 -40.82
C GLU A 122 5.26 2.20 -41.99
N ALA A 123 5.18 0.87 -41.84
CA ALA A 123 5.50 -0.07 -42.91
C ALA A 123 4.64 0.17 -44.16
N ARG A 124 3.35 0.46 -43.96
CA ARG A 124 2.41 0.73 -45.05
C ARG A 124 2.68 2.07 -45.73
N CYS A 125 3.06 3.10 -44.98
CA CYS A 125 3.47 4.39 -45.55
C CYS A 125 4.74 4.25 -46.40
N GLY A 126 5.74 3.51 -45.92
CA GLY A 126 6.98 3.27 -46.68
C GLY A 126 6.74 2.45 -47.96
N GLU A 127 5.82 1.49 -47.93
CA GLU A 127 5.41 0.75 -49.13
C GLU A 127 4.77 1.68 -50.17
N LEU A 128 3.86 2.57 -49.74
CA LEU A 128 3.22 3.55 -50.61
C LEU A 128 4.23 4.54 -51.20
N GLU A 129 5.18 5.04 -50.41
CA GLU A 129 6.26 5.91 -50.92
C GLU A 129 7.08 5.20 -52.00
N THR A 130 7.48 3.95 -51.76
CA THR A 130 8.27 3.16 -52.73
C THR A 130 7.48 2.94 -54.04
N MET A 131 6.17 2.67 -53.92
CA MET A 131 5.29 2.54 -55.09
C MET A 131 5.17 3.88 -55.84
N LEU A 132 4.99 5.00 -55.14
CA LEU A 132 4.89 6.33 -55.78
C LEU A 132 6.18 6.73 -56.50
N GLU A 133 7.33 6.40 -55.92
CA GLU A 133 8.66 6.65 -56.48
C GLU A 133 8.96 5.81 -57.73
N THR A 134 8.36 4.63 -57.87
CA THR A 134 8.57 3.73 -59.01
C THR A 134 7.59 3.92 -60.16
N ILE A 135 6.51 4.71 -59.97
CA ILE A 135 5.55 5.01 -61.04
C ILE A 135 6.19 5.95 -62.08
N PRO A 136 6.22 5.58 -63.38
CA PRO A 136 6.82 6.40 -64.44
C PRO A 136 6.01 7.67 -64.77
N ASN A 137 4.78 7.78 -64.27
CA ASN A 137 3.94 8.97 -64.41
C ASN A 137 4.25 9.96 -63.29
N GLY A 138 4.36 11.25 -63.64
CA GLY A 138 4.49 12.31 -62.65
C GLY A 138 3.22 12.45 -61.82
N VAL A 139 3.31 12.24 -60.50
CA VAL A 139 2.21 12.41 -59.54
C VAL A 139 2.56 13.54 -58.58
N ALA A 140 1.68 14.54 -58.45
CA ALA A 140 1.78 15.59 -57.44
C ALA A 140 0.46 15.80 -56.70
N THR A 141 0.57 16.06 -55.40
CA THR A 141 -0.54 16.51 -54.55
C THR A 141 -0.43 18.01 -54.34
N LEU A 142 -1.54 18.74 -54.46
CA LEU A 142 -1.58 20.18 -54.21
C LEU A 142 -2.38 20.52 -52.96
N ASP A 143 -1.94 21.55 -52.24
CA ASP A 143 -2.67 22.16 -51.13
C ASP A 143 -3.84 23.03 -51.64
N VAL A 144 -4.70 23.45 -50.72
CA VAL A 144 -5.83 24.37 -50.93
C VAL A 144 -5.38 25.68 -51.60
N ASP A 145 -4.16 26.13 -51.34
CA ASP A 145 -3.51 27.30 -51.96
C ASP A 145 -2.83 27.01 -53.30
N ARG A 146 -3.08 25.85 -53.92
CA ARG A 146 -2.50 25.40 -55.20
C ARG A 146 -0.97 25.30 -55.20
N ARG A 147 -0.36 25.01 -54.06
CA ARG A 147 1.07 24.69 -53.93
C ARG A 147 1.28 23.18 -53.95
N ILE A 148 2.34 22.70 -54.60
CA ILE A 148 2.69 21.27 -54.60
C ILE A 148 3.21 20.89 -53.21
N VAL A 149 2.61 19.88 -52.58
CA VAL A 149 2.94 19.37 -51.23
C VAL A 149 3.75 18.08 -51.31
N LEU A 150 3.42 17.23 -52.27
CA LEU A 150 4.11 15.97 -52.56
C LEU A 150 4.27 15.84 -54.07
N ALA A 151 5.42 15.36 -54.52
CA ALA A 151 5.71 15.06 -55.92
C ALA A 151 6.61 13.82 -55.98
N ASN A 152 6.33 12.88 -56.89
CA ASN A 152 7.22 11.73 -57.11
C ASN A 152 8.41 12.08 -58.01
N ARG A 153 9.45 11.24 -57.97
CA ARG A 153 10.65 11.39 -58.81
C ARG A 153 10.36 11.56 -60.30
N ALA A 154 9.40 10.83 -60.86
CA ALA A 154 9.05 10.96 -62.27
C ALA A 154 8.56 12.37 -62.63
N LEU A 155 7.80 13.02 -61.75
CA LEU A 155 7.37 14.41 -61.96
C LEU A 155 8.55 15.37 -61.87
N SER A 156 9.46 15.18 -60.91
CA SER A 156 10.67 15.99 -60.78
C SER A 156 11.57 15.88 -62.01
N GLU A 157 11.77 14.68 -62.54
CA GLU A 157 12.55 14.43 -63.76
C GLU A 157 11.87 15.00 -65.02
N MET A 158 10.52 14.97 -65.09
CA MET A 158 9.77 15.59 -66.19
C MET A 158 9.79 17.12 -66.14
N MET A 159 9.73 17.71 -64.94
CA MET A 159 9.70 19.16 -64.73
C MET A 159 11.09 19.81 -64.79
N ASP A 160 12.15 19.08 -64.42
CA ASP A 160 13.56 19.50 -64.58
C ASP A 160 14.42 18.33 -65.09
N PRO A 161 14.50 18.12 -66.42
CA PRO A 161 15.26 17.01 -67.03
C PRO A 161 16.79 17.07 -66.84
N GLY A 162 17.30 17.97 -65.99
CA GLY A 162 18.74 18.19 -65.78
C GLY A 162 19.15 18.68 -64.38
N GLY A 163 18.22 18.75 -63.41
CA GLY A 163 18.53 18.98 -61.98
C GLY A 163 19.30 20.26 -61.68
N GLN A 164 18.89 21.42 -62.22
CA GLN A 164 19.64 22.67 -62.06
C GLN A 164 19.01 23.74 -61.17
N ARG A 165 17.81 23.57 -60.59
CA ARG A 165 17.33 24.51 -59.55
C ARG A 165 16.50 23.85 -58.43
N PRO A 166 16.86 24.08 -57.14
CA PRO A 166 16.02 23.65 -56.03
C PRO A 166 14.79 24.57 -55.92
N PHE A 167 13.60 23.99 -55.87
CA PHE A 167 12.37 24.70 -55.55
C PHE A 167 12.27 24.85 -54.02
N TYR A 168 12.20 26.10 -53.56
CA TYR A 168 11.92 26.52 -52.18
C TYR A 168 10.45 26.82 -51.98
#